data_AF-A0A965PN93-F1
#
_entry.id   AF-A0A965PN93-F1
#
_cell.length_a   1.000
_cell.length_b   1.000
_cell.length_c   1.000
_cell.angle_alpha   90.00
_cell.angle_beta   90.00
_cell.angle_gamma   90.00
#
_symmetry.space_group_name_H-M   'P 1'
#
loop_
_entity.id
_entity.type
_entity.pdbx_description
1 polymer ?
#
loop_
_entity_poly.entity_id
_entity_poly.type
_entity_poly.pdbx_seq_one_letter_code
_entity_poly.pdbx_strand_id
1 'polypeptide(L)'
;MNPVANSRSVVSLSAAAGVASNGTHTVAIDCLGYDSVSIDVGYRSIAHTSAPSVVTVQHSDTDGSYTTISGLVQGTDYTLAGVANTATVNVTRFNISTKELRRYLQVSVTPSASATANASNNTIVV
;
A
#
# COMPACT_ATOMS: atom_id res chain seq x y z
N MET A 1 0.62 2.36 -31.26
CA MET A 1 0.57 3.13 -29.99
C MET A 1 1.91 2.99 -29.31
N ASN A 2 2.52 4.10 -28.85
CA ASN A 2 3.80 4.05 -28.15
C ASN A 2 3.55 3.51 -26.72
N PRO A 3 4.14 2.35 -26.33
CA PRO A 3 3.90 1.76 -25.00
C PRO A 3 4.32 2.67 -23.83
N VAL A 4 5.25 3.61 -24.07
CA VAL A 4 5.69 4.60 -23.08
C VAL A 4 4.61 5.66 -22.82
N ALA A 5 3.74 5.95 -23.80
CA ALA A 5 2.63 6.90 -23.63
C ALA A 5 1.46 6.31 -22.82
N ASN A 6 1.46 5.00 -22.55
CA ASN A 6 0.41 4.30 -21.81
C ASN A 6 0.87 3.81 -20.44
N SER A 7 1.85 4.48 -19.84
CA SER A 7 2.37 4.19 -18.50
C SER A 7 2.23 5.42 -17.61
N ARG A 8 1.70 5.25 -16.40
CA ARG A 8 1.62 6.29 -15.37
C ARG A 8 2.22 5.74 -14.08
N SER A 9 3.10 6.51 -13.46
CA SER A 9 3.66 6.21 -12.15
C SER A 9 3.07 7.18 -11.13
N VAL A 10 2.57 6.63 -10.03
CA VAL A 10 2.15 7.38 -8.86
C VAL A 10 3.09 6.94 -7.75
N VAL A 11 3.65 7.92 -7.03
CA VAL A 11 4.44 7.65 -5.83
C VAL A 11 3.77 8.41 -4.70
N SER A 12 3.44 7.71 -3.64
CA SER A 12 2.93 8.29 -2.42
C SER A 12 3.82 7.87 -1.26
N LEU A 13 4.30 8.87 -0.54
CA LEU A 13 5.04 8.66 0.69
C LEU A 13 4.14 9.11 1.83
N SER A 14 4.07 8.29 2.88
CA SER A 14 3.54 8.77 4.15
C SER A 14 4.22 10.09 4.49
N ALA A 15 3.44 11.12 4.79
CA ALA A 15 3.93 12.48 5.06
C ALA A 15 5.16 12.43 5.96
N ALA A 16 6.06 13.42 5.85
CA ALA A 16 7.36 13.47 6.53
C ALA A 16 7.33 13.29 8.06
N ALA A 17 6.14 13.23 8.68
CA ALA A 17 5.89 12.87 10.06
C ALA A 17 5.64 11.35 10.32
N GLY A 18 5.81 10.48 9.33
CA GLY A 18 5.54 9.05 9.47
C GLY A 18 4.08 8.75 9.84
N VAL A 19 3.73 7.47 9.88
CA VAL A 19 2.36 7.05 10.23
C VAL A 19 2.32 6.63 11.71
N ALA A 20 1.47 7.28 12.50
CA ALA A 20 1.26 6.93 13.90
C ALA A 20 0.88 5.45 14.04
N SER A 21 1.15 4.86 15.21
CA SER A 21 0.64 3.53 15.54
C SER A 21 -0.87 3.48 15.30
N ASN A 22 -1.31 2.56 14.45
CA ASN A 22 -2.71 2.36 14.08
C ASN A 22 -3.30 3.45 13.15
N GLY A 23 -2.49 4.40 12.68
CA GLY A 23 -2.88 5.28 11.59
C GLY A 23 -2.89 4.51 10.27
N THR A 24 -3.97 4.60 9.50
CA THR A 24 -4.03 3.99 8.17
C THR A 24 -3.58 5.00 7.14
N HIS A 25 -2.58 4.63 6.34
CA HIS A 25 -2.16 5.38 5.17
C HIS A 25 -2.86 4.82 3.94
N THR A 26 -3.59 5.67 3.22
CA THR A 26 -4.30 5.29 2.00
C THR A 26 -3.81 6.08 0.80
N VAL A 27 -3.76 5.42 -0.34
CA VAL A 27 -3.35 6.03 -1.62
C VAL A 27 -4.30 5.55 -2.69
N ALA A 28 -5.05 6.50 -3.28
CA ALA A 28 -5.92 6.23 -4.41
C ALA A 28 -5.16 6.45 -5.72
N ILE A 29 -5.28 5.49 -6.63
CA ILE A 29 -4.67 5.46 -7.95
C ILE A 29 -5.82 5.37 -8.97
N ASP A 30 -5.90 6.32 -9.90
CA ASP A 30 -6.84 6.27 -11.02
C ASP A 30 -6.25 5.42 -12.15
N CYS A 31 -6.87 4.28 -12.42
CA CYS A 31 -6.46 3.30 -13.41
C CYS A 31 -7.27 3.40 -14.71
N LEU A 32 -8.03 4.48 -14.94
CA LEU A 32 -8.79 4.66 -16.17
C LEU A 32 -7.87 4.60 -17.41
N GLY A 33 -8.16 3.67 -18.32
CA GLY A 33 -7.43 3.50 -19.58
C GLY A 33 -6.18 2.60 -19.49
N TYR A 34 -5.88 2.05 -18.32
CA TYR A 34 -4.78 1.11 -18.12
C TYR A 34 -5.29 -0.32 -17.99
N ASP A 35 -4.52 -1.28 -18.54
CA ASP A 35 -4.83 -2.72 -18.49
C ASP A 35 -4.15 -3.45 -17.32
N SER A 36 -3.12 -2.84 -16.73
CA SER A 36 -2.37 -3.40 -15.62
C SER A 36 -1.82 -2.32 -14.71
N VAL A 37 -1.58 -2.70 -13.45
CA VAL A 37 -0.88 -1.89 -12.46
C VAL A 37 0.13 -2.75 -11.71
N SER A 38 1.28 -2.18 -11.39
CA SER A 38 2.24 -2.74 -10.45
C SER A 38 2.36 -1.77 -9.28
N ILE A 39 2.17 -2.28 -8.06
CA ILE A 39 2.13 -1.51 -6.83
C ILE A 39 3.20 -2.06 -5.90
N ASP A 40 4.11 -1.22 -5.44
CA ASP A 40 5.16 -1.58 -4.49
C ASP A 40 4.89 -0.91 -3.15
N VAL A 41 4.47 -1.70 -2.18
CA VAL A 41 4.23 -1.23 -0.82
C VAL A 41 5.49 -1.46 0.01
N GLY A 42 6.25 -0.40 0.25
CA GLY A 42 7.38 -0.38 1.17
C GLY A 42 6.94 0.03 2.58
N TYR A 43 7.14 -0.85 3.55
CA TYR A 43 6.94 -0.57 4.98
C TYR A 43 8.26 -0.71 5.74
N ARG A 44 8.60 0.32 6.53
CA ARG A 44 9.70 0.23 7.50
C ARG A 44 9.30 0.86 8.82
N SER A 45 9.59 0.16 9.91
CA SER A 45 9.51 0.69 11.27
C SER A 45 10.92 0.78 11.87
N ILE A 46 11.22 1.90 12.54
CA ILE A 46 12.47 2.05 13.31
C ILE A 46 12.38 1.47 14.72
N ALA A 47 11.16 1.14 15.18
CA ALA A 47 10.88 0.73 16.55
C ALA A 47 10.66 -0.79 16.70
N HIS A 48 10.25 -1.47 15.63
CA HIS A 48 10.00 -2.91 15.67
C HIS A 48 10.26 -3.58 14.32
N THR A 49 10.32 -4.90 14.34
CA THR A 49 10.55 -5.74 13.16
C THR A 49 9.30 -6.45 12.65
N SER A 50 8.17 -6.34 13.36
CA SER A 50 6.89 -6.91 12.96
C SER A 50 6.41 -6.42 11.60
N ALA A 51 5.73 -7.30 10.86
CA ALA A 51 5.02 -6.95 9.63
C ALA A 51 3.92 -5.90 9.89
N PRO A 52 3.50 -5.10 8.90
CA PRO A 52 2.32 -4.24 9.05
C PRO A 52 1.09 -5.07 9.46
N SER A 53 0.12 -4.44 10.12
CA SER A 53 -1.10 -5.12 10.56
C SER A 53 -2.15 -5.23 9.47
N VAL A 54 -2.17 -4.26 8.55
CA VAL A 54 -3.05 -4.26 7.38
C VAL A 54 -2.24 -3.86 6.16
N VAL A 55 -2.32 -4.64 5.10
CA VAL A 55 -1.96 -4.26 3.73
C VAL A 55 -3.08 -4.78 2.86
N THR A 56 -3.83 -3.88 2.24
CA THR A 56 -4.94 -4.28 1.38
C THR A 56 -4.99 -3.43 0.13
N VAL A 57 -5.42 -4.05 -0.97
CA VAL A 57 -5.80 -3.33 -2.19
C VAL A 57 -7.31 -3.42 -2.34
N GLN A 58 -7.91 -2.27 -2.54
CA GLN A 58 -9.34 -2.08 -2.64
C GLN A 58 -9.67 -1.38 -3.96
N HIS A 59 -10.89 -1.50 -4.45
CA HIS A 59 -11.32 -0.87 -5.69
C HIS A 59 -12.66 -0.16 -5.55
N SER A 60 -12.83 0.93 -6.30
CA SER A 60 -14.09 1.69 -6.35
C SER A 60 -14.32 2.35 -7.71
N ASP A 61 -15.58 2.58 -8.04
CA ASP A 61 -16.00 3.36 -9.20
C ASP A 61 -15.93 4.87 -8.91
N THR A 62 -15.94 5.24 -7.62
CA THR A 62 -15.90 6.63 -7.14
C THR A 62 -14.79 6.81 -6.09
N ASP A 63 -14.31 8.03 -5.92
CA ASP A 63 -13.28 8.35 -4.93
C ASP A 63 -13.90 8.53 -3.52
N GLY A 64 -14.48 7.45 -2.97
CA GLY A 64 -15.15 7.56 -1.66
C GLY A 64 -15.42 6.24 -0.93
N SER A 65 -15.97 5.24 -1.62
CA SER A 65 -16.33 3.95 -0.98
C SER A 65 -15.61 2.80 -1.66
N TYR A 66 -14.59 2.26 -1.02
CA TYR A 66 -13.76 1.19 -1.57
C TYR A 66 -14.20 -0.19 -1.08
N THR A 67 -14.20 -1.17 -1.99
CA THR A 67 -14.45 -2.59 -1.68
C THR A 67 -13.13 -3.35 -1.74
N THR A 68 -12.89 -4.26 -0.80
CA THR A 68 -11.70 -5.11 -0.81
C THR A 68 -11.69 -6.05 -2.00
N ILE A 69 -10.54 -6.18 -2.65
CA ILE A 69 -10.33 -7.19 -3.69
C ILE A 69 -9.95 -8.50 -2.99
N SER A 70 -10.67 -9.58 -3.30
CA SER A 70 -10.35 -10.92 -2.79
C SER A 70 -8.96 -11.37 -3.26
N GLY A 71 -8.21 -12.05 -2.38
CA GLY A 71 -6.83 -12.46 -2.65
C GLY A 71 -5.79 -11.38 -2.32
N LEU A 72 -6.22 -10.15 -1.99
CA LEU A 72 -5.36 -9.00 -1.73
C LEU A 72 -5.54 -8.43 -0.32
N VAL A 73 -6.07 -9.22 0.63
CA VAL A 73 -6.23 -8.81 2.02
C VAL A 73 -5.22 -9.49 2.94
N GLN A 74 -4.29 -8.72 3.54
CA GLN A 74 -3.37 -9.25 4.55
C GLN A 74 -4.13 -9.77 5.78
N GLY A 75 -3.71 -10.92 6.30
CA GLY A 75 -4.31 -11.56 7.47
C GLY A 75 -5.57 -12.38 7.14
N THR A 76 -6.10 -12.25 5.91
CA THR A 76 -7.20 -13.06 5.39
C THR A 76 -6.72 -13.96 4.26
N ASP A 77 -6.12 -13.38 3.22
CA ASP A 77 -5.73 -14.08 1.99
C ASP A 77 -4.24 -14.43 1.96
N TYR A 78 -3.40 -13.57 2.55
CA TYR A 78 -1.96 -13.79 2.66
C TYR A 78 -1.43 -13.24 3.99
N THR A 79 -0.23 -13.68 4.36
CA THR A 79 0.47 -13.18 5.55
C THR A 79 1.81 -12.61 5.14
N LEU A 80 2.18 -11.47 5.74
CA LEU A 80 3.51 -10.89 5.56
C LEU A 80 4.35 -11.26 6.77
N ALA A 81 5.57 -11.73 6.52
CA ALA A 81 6.55 -11.93 7.56
C ALA A 81 7.12 -10.59 8.03
N GLY A 82 7.52 -10.54 9.30
CA GLY A 82 8.34 -9.43 9.80
C GLY A 82 9.72 -9.43 9.15
N VAL A 83 10.46 -8.34 9.36
CA VAL A 83 11.84 -8.19 8.91
C VAL A 83 12.82 -8.67 9.99
N ALA A 84 14.07 -8.93 9.64
CA ALA A 84 15.07 -9.37 10.61
C ALA A 84 15.58 -8.23 11.52
N ASN A 85 15.55 -6.99 11.04
CA ASN A 85 16.00 -5.81 11.77
C ASN A 85 15.24 -4.56 11.26
N THR A 86 15.28 -3.48 12.04
CA THR A 86 14.54 -2.23 11.78
C THR A 86 15.13 -1.37 10.64
N ALA A 87 16.33 -1.70 10.15
CA ALA A 87 16.93 -1.03 8.99
C ALA A 87 16.39 -1.60 7.66
N THR A 88 15.83 -2.81 7.67
CA THR A 88 15.27 -3.45 6.48
C THR A 88 13.87 -2.91 6.16
N VAL A 89 13.64 -2.58 4.89
CA VAL A 89 12.31 -2.24 4.37
C VAL A 89 11.61 -3.53 3.93
N ASN A 90 10.40 -3.77 4.44
CA ASN A 90 9.53 -4.82 3.97
C ASN A 90 8.83 -4.34 2.69
N VAL A 91 9.13 -4.93 1.54
CA VAL A 91 8.53 -4.54 0.26
C VAL A 91 7.57 -5.63 -0.19
N THR A 92 6.31 -5.27 -0.39
CA THR A 92 5.28 -6.16 -0.94
C THR A 92 4.84 -5.63 -2.29
N ARG A 93 5.05 -6.43 -3.35
CA ARG A 93 4.68 -6.09 -4.72
C ARG A 93 3.36 -6.76 -5.11
N PHE A 94 2.44 -5.97 -5.64
CA PHE A 94 1.20 -6.46 -6.25
C PHE A 94 1.21 -6.17 -7.74
N ASN A 95 1.02 -7.21 -8.55
CA ASN A 95 0.83 -7.08 -9.99
C ASN A 95 -0.61 -7.45 -10.31
N ILE A 96 -1.40 -6.48 -10.73
CA ILE A 96 -2.86 -6.62 -10.82
C ILE A 96 -3.31 -6.24 -12.22
N SER A 97 -4.20 -7.05 -12.79
CA SER A 97 -4.94 -6.73 -14.01
C SER A 97 -6.11 -5.81 -13.66
N THR A 98 -6.20 -4.65 -14.30
CA THR A 98 -7.26 -3.66 -14.06
C THR A 98 -8.50 -3.88 -14.94
N LYS A 99 -8.46 -4.86 -15.85
CA LYS A 99 -9.52 -5.12 -16.85
C LYS A 99 -10.89 -5.44 -16.25
N GLU A 100 -10.92 -6.12 -15.11
CA GLU A 100 -12.14 -6.49 -14.39
C GLU A 100 -12.34 -5.67 -13.11
N LEU A 101 -11.48 -4.68 -12.88
CA LEU A 101 -11.51 -3.85 -11.70
C LEU A 101 -12.19 -2.53 -11.98
N ARG A 102 -12.62 -1.90 -10.90
CA ARG A 102 -13.24 -0.57 -10.96
C ARG A 102 -12.16 0.49 -11.20
N ARG A 103 -12.60 1.70 -11.54
CA ARG A 103 -11.72 2.80 -11.97
C ARG A 103 -10.58 3.13 -11.00
N TYR A 104 -10.89 3.23 -9.71
CA TYR A 104 -9.92 3.62 -8.70
C TYR A 104 -9.46 2.41 -7.90
N LEU A 105 -8.15 2.29 -7.73
CA LEU A 105 -7.54 1.35 -6.79
C LEU A 105 -7.02 2.12 -5.58
N GLN A 106 -7.37 1.67 -4.39
CA GLN A 106 -6.85 2.23 -3.15
C GLN A 106 -5.97 1.19 -2.45
N VAL A 107 -4.75 1.58 -2.15
CA VAL A 107 -3.85 0.82 -1.30
C VAL A 107 -4.00 1.36 0.11
N SER A 108 -4.24 0.47 1.07
CA SER A 108 -4.41 0.80 2.48
C SER A 108 -3.40 0.03 3.31
N VAL A 109 -2.59 0.76 4.07
CA VAL A 109 -1.52 0.21 4.90
C VAL A 109 -1.67 0.73 6.33
N THR A 110 -1.78 -0.19 7.29
CA THR A 110 -1.77 0.12 8.72
C THR A 110 -0.52 -0.51 9.35
N PRO A 111 0.38 0.29 9.94
CA PRO A 111 1.52 -0.22 10.71
C PRO A 111 1.09 -1.13 11.86
N SER A 112 1.93 -2.11 12.21
CA SER A 112 1.79 -2.82 13.49
C SER A 112 2.33 -1.97 14.65
N ALA A 113 1.90 -2.28 15.86
CA ALA A 113 1.80 -1.36 17.00
C ALA A 113 3.09 -0.63 17.47
N SER A 114 2.85 0.48 18.19
CA SER A 114 3.74 1.26 19.09
C SER A 114 4.97 1.96 18.49
N ALA A 115 4.81 2.62 17.36
CA ALA A 115 5.39 3.95 17.18
C ALA A 115 4.58 5.00 17.96
N THR A 116 5.09 5.51 19.10
CA THR A 116 4.70 6.83 19.60
C THR A 116 4.67 7.78 18.40
N ALA A 117 3.67 8.66 18.26
CA ALA A 117 3.46 9.51 17.09
C ALA A 117 4.56 10.57 16.89
N ASN A 118 5.81 10.14 16.84
CA ASN A 118 6.98 10.91 16.53
C ASN A 118 7.32 10.67 15.06
N ALA A 119 7.66 11.78 14.42
CA ALA A 119 7.66 12.08 13.01
C ALA A 119 8.38 11.11 12.04
N SER A 120 9.00 10.04 12.52
CA SER A 120 9.98 9.26 11.75
C SER A 120 9.89 7.76 11.96
N ASN A 121 8.91 7.29 12.73
CA ASN A 121 8.93 5.91 13.21
C ASN A 121 8.52 4.89 12.16
N ASN A 122 7.43 5.14 11.43
CA ASN A 122 6.96 4.28 10.36
C ASN A 122 6.98 5.05 9.04
N THR A 123 7.76 4.57 8.08
CA THR A 123 7.79 5.10 6.72
C THR A 123 7.05 4.14 5.80
N ILE A 124 6.06 4.65 5.07
CA ILE A 124 5.30 3.90 4.07
C ILE A 124 5.51 4.57 2.71
N VAL A 125 5.82 3.76 1.70
CA VAL A 125 5.92 4.18 0.31
C VAL A 125 5.03 3.26 -0.51
N VAL A 126 4.24 3.85 -1.41
CA VAL A 126 3.36 3.16 -2.36
C VAL A 126 3.58 3.73 -3.75
#